data_AF-A0A815NYC2-F1
#
_entry.id   AF-A0A815NYC2-F1
#
_cell.length_a   1.000
_cell.length_b   1.000
_cell.length_c   1.000
_cell.angle_alpha   90.00
_cell.angle_beta   90.00
_cell.angle_gamma   90.00
#
_symmetry.space_group_name_H-M   'P 1'
#
loop_
_entity.id
_entity.type
_entity.pdbx_description
1 polymer ?
#
loop_
_entity_poly.entity_id
_entity_poly.type
_entity_poly.pdbx_seq_one_letter_code
_entity_poly.pdbx_strand_id
1 'polypeptide(L)'
;FAGKKKLLPKPSDLSYYNWENQICCSNNTPNFQLITNHLDGLLFKSKRDRKIIIVDPKAQSFGDNTTRKEIKSDKYIQVIVYRHSTRRKT
;
A
#
# COMPACT_ATOMS: atom_id res chain seq x y z
N PHE A 1 6.13 -13.00 0.65
CA PHE A 1 4.90 -13.52 1.28
C PHE A 1 4.84 -15.02 1.05
N ALA A 2 4.72 -15.82 2.11
CA ALA A 2 4.75 -17.29 2.03
C ALA A 2 3.43 -17.93 2.52
N GLY A 3 2.38 -17.14 2.76
CA GLY A 3 1.07 -17.65 3.20
C GLY A 3 1.04 -18.35 4.57
N LYS A 4 2.15 -18.37 5.32
CA LYS A 4 2.29 -19.14 6.58
C LYS A 4 1.42 -18.62 7.74
N LYS A 5 1.11 -17.31 7.76
CA LYS A 5 0.28 -16.68 8.80
C LYS A 5 -0.78 -15.78 8.18
N LYS A 6 -1.94 -15.67 8.84
CA LYS A 6 -2.97 -14.69 8.48
C LYS A 6 -2.45 -13.27 8.77
N LEU A 7 -2.52 -12.40 7.77
CA LEU A 7 -2.27 -10.97 7.85
C LEU A 7 -3.55 -10.38 8.43
N LEU A 8 -3.41 -9.78 9.61
CA LEU A 8 -4.46 -9.05 10.27
C LEU A 8 -4.01 -7.59 10.32
N PRO A 9 -4.92 -6.64 10.03
CA PRO A 9 -4.57 -5.24 10.11
C PRO A 9 -4.20 -4.86 11.54
N LYS A 10 -3.16 -4.04 11.67
CA LYS A 10 -2.69 -3.48 12.93
C LYS A 10 -2.88 -1.97 12.93
N PRO A 11 -3.01 -1.35 14.11
CA PRO A 11 -3.03 0.11 14.23
C PRO A 11 -1.81 0.81 13.58
N SER A 12 -0.66 0.13 13.51
CA SER A 12 0.55 0.64 12.87
C SER A 12 0.55 0.54 11.34
N ASP A 13 -0.40 -0.16 10.74
CA ASP A 13 -0.40 -0.42 9.30
C ASP A 13 -0.86 0.80 8.50
N LEU A 14 -0.32 0.90 7.28
CA LEU A 14 -0.61 1.99 6.35
C LEU A 14 -1.99 1.76 5.72
N SER A 15 -3.00 2.40 6.30
CA SER A 15 -4.41 2.27 5.96
C SER A 15 -4.98 0.86 6.10
N TYR A 16 -6.03 0.73 6.89
CA TYR A 16 -6.73 -0.54 7.05
C TYR A 16 -8.20 -0.31 7.40
N TYR A 17 -9.00 -1.33 7.14
CA TYR A 17 -10.38 -1.37 7.56
C TYR A 17 -10.52 -2.21 8.82
N ASN A 18 -11.04 -1.62 9.89
CA ASN A 18 -11.39 -2.35 11.10
C ASN A 18 -12.81 -2.91 10.97
N TRP A 19 -12.93 -4.22 10.83
CA TRP A 19 -14.22 -4.89 10.71
C TRP A 19 -15.06 -4.89 12.00
N GLU A 20 -14.43 -4.73 13.15
CA GLU A 20 -15.14 -4.72 14.44
C GLU A 20 -15.96 -3.43 14.58
N ASN A 21 -15.32 -2.30 14.31
CA ASN A 21 -15.93 -0.97 14.49
C ASN A 21 -16.41 -0.35 13.18
N GLN A 22 -16.23 -1.04 12.05
CA GLN A 22 -16.58 -0.58 10.69
C GLN A 22 -15.89 0.73 10.27
N ILE A 23 -14.68 1.00 10.79
CA ILE A 23 -13.93 2.24 10.54
C ILE A 23 -12.76 2.00 9.59
N CYS A 24 -12.65 2.87 8.58
CA CYS A 24 -11.43 3.02 7.78
C CYS A 24 -10.41 3.87 8.53
N CYS A 25 -9.27 3.28 8.89
CA CYS A 25 -8.14 4.02 9.46
C CYS A 25 -7.19 4.43 8.34
N SER A 26 -6.71 5.67 8.40
CA SER A 26 -5.87 6.31 7.38
C SER A 26 -4.58 6.82 8.02
N ASN A 27 -3.73 5.88 8.42
CA ASN A 27 -2.54 6.19 9.21
C ASN A 27 -1.34 6.47 8.30
N ASN A 28 -0.56 7.51 8.62
CA ASN A 28 0.76 7.72 8.03
C ASN A 28 1.79 6.84 8.72
N THR A 29 2.81 6.39 7.98
CA THR A 29 3.97 5.69 8.56
C THR A 29 5.22 6.58 8.49
N PRO A 30 6.35 6.22 9.13
CA PRO A 30 7.59 6.97 8.99
C PRO A 30 8.10 7.07 7.55
N ASN A 31 7.80 6.06 6.72
CA ASN A 31 8.31 5.97 5.34
C ASN A 31 7.31 6.46 4.29
N PHE A 32 6.01 6.33 4.55
CA PHE A 32 4.96 6.64 3.59
C PHE A 32 3.90 7.56 4.18
N GLN A 33 3.46 8.51 3.38
CA GLN A 33 2.29 9.34 3.64
C GLN A 33 1.12 8.84 2.80
N LEU A 34 -0.06 8.77 3.42
CA LEU A 34 -1.31 8.51 2.75
C LEU A 34 -1.81 9.77 2.04
N ILE A 35 -2.27 9.63 0.82
CA ILE A 35 -2.99 10.68 0.08
C ILE A 35 -4.31 10.06 -0.36
N THR A 36 -5.41 10.58 0.17
CA THR A 36 -6.76 10.20 -0.24
C THR A 36 -7.38 11.39 -0.96
N ASN A 37 -7.63 11.24 -2.26
CA ASN A 37 -8.32 12.25 -3.08
C ASN A 37 -9.57 11.61 -3.70
N HIS A 38 -10.64 12.38 -3.87
CA HIS A 38 -11.88 11.91 -4.47
C HIS A 38 -11.68 11.43 -5.93
N LEU A 39 -10.75 12.06 -6.67
CA LEU A 39 -10.52 11.74 -8.08
C LEU A 39 -9.61 10.54 -8.28
N ASP A 40 -8.50 10.48 -7.53
CA ASP A 40 -7.43 9.48 -7.75
C ASP A 40 -7.53 8.28 -6.78
N GLY A 41 -8.49 8.33 -5.85
CA GLY A 41 -8.68 7.30 -4.83
C GLY A 41 -7.55 7.31 -3.78
N LEU A 42 -7.02 6.11 -3.52
CA LEU A 42 -5.98 5.89 -2.52
C LEU A 42 -4.59 5.89 -3.16
N LEU A 43 -3.74 6.80 -2.70
CA LEU A 43 -2.36 6.94 -3.16
C LEU A 43 -1.41 6.93 -1.97
N PHE A 44 -0.21 6.38 -2.16
CA PHE A 44 0.85 6.47 -1.16
C PHE A 44 1.99 7.33 -1.69
N LYS A 45 2.55 8.18 -0.85
CA LYS A 45 3.71 9.00 -1.17
C LYS A 45 4.90 8.57 -0.33
N SER A 46 6.00 8.21 -0.98
CA SER A 46 7.28 7.99 -0.33
C SER A 46 7.76 9.29 0.31
N LYS A 47 8.00 9.30 1.62
CA LYS A 47 8.52 10.48 2.33
C LYS A 47 9.97 10.79 1.98
N ARG A 48 10.70 9.80 1.43
CA ARG A 48 12.13 9.92 1.13
C ARG A 48 12.42 10.65 -0.19
N ASP A 49 11.77 10.24 -1.27
CA ASP A 49 11.97 10.81 -2.61
C ASP A 49 10.73 11.54 -3.15
N ARG A 50 9.66 11.63 -2.35
CA ARG A 50 8.39 12.32 -2.65
C ARG A 50 7.62 11.72 -3.82
N LYS A 51 8.00 10.53 -4.31
CA LYS A 51 7.32 9.86 -5.42
C LYS A 51 6.01 9.20 -4.98
N ILE A 52 5.05 9.16 -5.90
CA ILE A 52 3.73 8.58 -5.69
C ILE A 52 3.73 7.11 -6.12
N ILE A 53 3.06 6.30 -5.32
CA ILE A 53 2.77 4.89 -5.53
C ILE A 53 1.25 4.79 -5.67
N ILE A 54 0.81 4.31 -6.83
CA ILE A 54 -0.60 4.12 -7.14
C ILE A 54 -0.99 2.70 -6.72
N VAL A 55 -1.91 2.57 -5.77
CA VAL A 55 -2.28 1.27 -5.18
C VAL A 55 -3.58 0.68 -5.71
N ASP A 56 -4.22 1.33 -6.68
CA ASP A 56 -5.34 0.74 -7.39
C ASP A 56 -4.87 -0.48 -8.21
N PRO A 57 -5.43 -1.68 -7.96
CA PRO A 57 -5.14 -2.88 -8.76
C PRO A 57 -5.51 -2.75 -10.24
N LYS A 58 -6.44 -1.86 -10.59
CA LYS A 58 -6.91 -1.64 -11.97
C LYS A 58 -6.15 -0.53 -12.69
N ALA A 59 -5.36 0.27 -11.98
CA ALA A 59 -4.57 1.32 -12.60
C ALA A 59 -3.51 0.74 -13.55
N GLN A 60 -3.37 1.38 -14.72
CA GLN A 60 -2.39 1.00 -15.75
C GLN A 60 -0.95 1.33 -15.33
N SER A 61 -0.76 2.37 -14.52
CA SER A 61 0.52 2.76 -13.93
C SER A 61 0.49 2.55 -12.42
N PHE A 62 1.62 2.10 -11.86
CA PHE A 62 1.84 1.92 -10.42
C PHE A 62 2.72 3.03 -9.82
N GLY A 63 3.06 4.05 -10.62
CA GLY A 63 3.94 5.15 -10.24
C GLY A 63 5.43 4.83 -10.47
N ASP A 64 6.23 5.89 -10.41
CA ASP A 64 7.67 5.82 -10.64
C ASP A 64 8.41 4.97 -9.60
N ASN A 65 9.51 4.34 -10.02
CA ASN A 65 10.40 3.54 -9.17
C ASN A 65 9.70 2.44 -8.38
N THR A 66 8.49 2.08 -8.80
CA THR A 66 7.64 1.10 -8.13
C THR A 66 7.51 -0.11 -9.02
N THR A 67 7.38 -1.29 -8.43
CA THR A 67 7.02 -2.51 -9.15
C THR A 67 5.85 -3.15 -8.44
N ARG A 68 4.90 -3.70 -9.20
CA ARG A 68 3.71 -4.39 -8.69
C ARG A 68 3.79 -5.87 -9.01
N LYS A 69 3.57 -6.72 -8.02
CA LYS A 69 3.44 -8.17 -8.23
C LYS A 69 2.20 -8.68 -7.52
N GLU A 70 1.27 -9.23 -8.30
CA GLU A 70 0.14 -9.96 -7.75
C GLU A 70 0.58 -11.38 -7.36
N ILE A 71 0.09 -11.86 -6.22
CA ILE A 71 0.38 -13.18 -5.69
C ILE A 71 -0.95 -13.91 -5.49
N LYS A 72 -1.13 -15.02 -6.20
CA LYS A 72 -2.28 -15.90 -5.99
C LYS A 72 -2.22 -16.50 -4.59
N SER A 73 -3.37 -16.56 -3.93
CA SER A 73 -3.48 -17.09 -2.58
C SER A 73 -4.88 -17.60 -2.34
N ASP A 74 -5.01 -18.81 -1.81
CA ASP A 74 -6.32 -19.37 -1.46
C ASP A 74 -6.90 -18.75 -0.19
N LYS A 75 -6.06 -18.05 0.59
CA LYS A 75 -6.45 -17.43 1.88
C LYS A 75 -6.97 -15.99 1.79
N TYR A 76 -6.72 -15.31 0.68
CA TYR A 76 -7.09 -13.90 0.51
C TYR A 76 -7.66 -13.71 -0.88
N ILE A 77 -8.70 -12.90 -0.97
CA ILE A 77 -9.30 -12.50 -2.26
C ILE A 77 -8.23 -11.91 -3.18
N GLN A 78 -7.32 -11.10 -2.61
CA GLN A 78 -6.25 -10.48 -3.39
C GLN A 78 -5.01 -10.22 -2.51
N VAL A 79 -3.83 -10.46 -3.08
CA VAL A 79 -2.54 -10.09 -2.48
C VAL A 79 -1.68 -9.41 -3.53
N ILE A 80 -1.36 -8.13 -3.33
CA ILE A 80 -0.48 -7.37 -4.21
C ILE A 80 0.70 -6.86 -3.42
N VAL A 81 1.91 -7.08 -3.94
CA VAL A 81 3.15 -6.57 -3.37
C VAL A 81 3.65 -5.43 -4.23
N TYR A 82 3.72 -4.25 -3.62
CA TYR A 82 4.38 -3.07 -4.19
C TYR A 82 5.79 -2.98 -3.63
N ARG A 83 6.79 -2.85 -4.51
CA ARG A 83 8.17 -2.59 -4.14
C ARG A 83 8.60 -1.26 -4.73
N HIS A 84 8.83 -0.28 -3.86
CA HIS A 84 9.31 1.05 -4.22
C HIS A 84 10.81 1.17 -3.93
N SER A 85 11.59 1.58 -4.93
CA SER A 85 13.05 1.66 -4.85
C SER A 85 13.51 3.10 -4.71
N THR A 86 14.18 3.42 -3.60
CA THR A 86 14.76 4.75 -3.37
C THR A 86 16.27 4.66 -3.46
N ARG A 87 16.89 5.49 -4.32
CA ARG A 87 18.36 5.62 -4.34
C ARG A 87 18.78 6.60 -3.27
N ARG A 88 19.83 6.29 -2.51
CA ARG A 88 20.54 7.28 -1.71
C ARG A 88 21.45 8.03 -2.69
N LYS A 89 21.39 9.37 -2.74
CA LYS A 89 22.54 10.12 -3.27
C LYS A 89 23.68 9.85 -2.29
N THR A 90 24.68 9.10 -2.74
CA THR A 90 26.03 9.10 -2.15
C THR A 90 26.64 10.47 -2.34
#